data_AF-W9T583-F1
#
_entry.id   AF-W9T583-F1
#
_cell.length_a   1.000
_cell.length_b   1.000
_cell.length_c   1.000
_cell.angle_alpha   90.00
_cell.angle_beta   90.00
_cell.angle_gamma   90.00
#
_symmetry.space_group_name_H-M   'P 1'
#
loop_
_entity.id
_entity.type
_entity.pdbx_description
1 polymer ?
#
loop_
_entity_poly.entity_id
_entity_poly.type
_entity_poly.pdbx_seq_one_letter_code
_entity_poly.pdbx_strand_id
1 'polypeptide(L)'
;MTESSHGIGNYLLITNTKFWNGLPAPVRSELEAIIEEVTVEVNRQAEALNQKARQGVVDSGKSEILVLTDEQRAKWREAVQPAWKKFEDEIGKDLIEAAQAANSGS
;
A
#
# COMPACT_ATOMS: atom_id res chain seq x y z
N MET A 1 -1.33 -14.60 -15.38
CA MET A 1 -0.75 -13.60 -14.46
C MET A 1 -0.55 -14.25 -13.10
N THR A 2 0.43 -13.81 -12.31
CA THR A 2 0.69 -14.37 -10.98
C THR A 2 0.28 -13.40 -9.89
N GLU A 3 -0.63 -13.82 -9.02
CA GLU A 3 -1.05 -13.08 -7.83
C GLU A 3 0.00 -13.29 -6.73
N SER A 4 1.05 -12.47 -6.79
CA SER A 4 2.24 -12.59 -5.94
C SER A 4 2.18 -11.72 -4.69
N SER A 5 1.36 -10.65 -4.69
CA SER A 5 1.22 -9.68 -3.60
C SER A 5 2.57 -9.18 -3.06
N HIS A 6 3.54 -8.95 -3.96
CA HIS A 6 4.94 -8.64 -3.62
C HIS A 6 5.21 -7.14 -3.43
N GLY A 7 4.19 -6.30 -3.54
CA GLY A 7 4.27 -4.85 -3.38
C GLY A 7 2.90 -4.28 -3.03
N ILE A 8 2.89 -3.01 -2.60
CA ILE A 8 1.70 -2.28 -2.20
C ILE A 8 1.47 -1.08 -3.13
N GLY A 9 0.20 -0.82 -3.46
CA GLY A 9 -0.20 0.34 -4.27
C GLY A 9 -0.78 1.43 -3.37
N ASN A 10 0.03 2.40 -2.99
CA ASN A 10 -0.36 3.50 -2.11
C ASN A 10 -0.07 4.86 -2.75
N TYR A 11 -0.77 5.90 -2.28
CA TYR A 11 -0.56 7.29 -2.68
C TYR A 11 -0.35 8.16 -1.45
N LEU A 12 0.39 9.26 -1.63
CA LEU A 12 0.57 10.29 -0.62
C LEU A 12 -0.23 11.53 -1.01
N LEU A 13 -1.13 11.98 -0.13
CA LEU A 13 -1.77 13.28 -0.25
C LEU A 13 -0.78 14.36 0.23
N ILE A 14 -0.37 15.25 -0.67
CA ILE A 14 0.63 16.28 -0.39
C ILE A 14 0.03 17.66 -0.68
N THR A 15 0.28 18.62 0.20
CA THR A 15 -0.06 20.03 0.00
C THR A 15 1.10 20.93 0.42
N ASN A 16 1.08 22.19 -0.01
CA ASN A 16 2.10 23.16 0.36
C ASN A 16 2.03 23.49 1.86
N THR A 17 3.16 23.36 2.58
CA THR A 17 3.21 23.57 4.04
C THR A 17 2.81 24.98 4.46
N LYS A 18 3.22 26.02 3.71
CA LYS A 18 2.87 27.42 4.02
C LYS A 18 1.36 27.65 3.84
N PHE A 19 0.77 27.09 2.79
CA PHE A 19 -0.66 27.15 2.56
C PHE A 19 -1.42 26.45 3.70
N TRP A 20 -1.09 25.19 3.98
CA TRP A 20 -1.79 24.39 5.00
C TRP A 20 -1.73 25.02 6.38
N ASN A 21 -0.54 25.47 6.80
CA ASN A 21 -0.35 26.10 8.10
C ASN A 21 -0.89 27.53 8.17
N GLY A 22 -1.16 28.16 7.03
CA GLY A 22 -1.75 29.50 6.94
C GLY A 22 -3.28 29.51 6.95
N LEU A 23 -3.94 28.35 6.89
CA LEU A 23 -5.39 28.26 6.94
C LEU A 23 -5.95 28.70 8.31
N PRO A 24 -7.12 29.38 8.35
CA PRO A 24 -7.83 29.60 9.61
C PRO A 24 -8.09 28.26 10.31
N ALA A 25 -7.89 28.23 11.64
CA ALA A 25 -7.97 26.98 12.41
C ALA A 25 -9.26 26.18 12.18
N PRO A 26 -10.47 26.79 12.14
CA PRO A 26 -11.70 26.03 11.88
C PRO A 26 -11.73 25.37 10.50
N VAL A 27 -11.17 26.04 9.47
CA VAL A 27 -11.11 25.51 8.10
C VAL A 27 -10.13 24.34 8.04
N ARG A 28 -8.96 24.48 8.68
CA ARG A 28 -7.96 23.40 8.68
C ARG A 28 -8.50 22.15 9.40
N SER A 29 -9.12 22.32 10.55
CA SER A 29 -9.70 21.19 11.30
C SER A 29 -10.82 20.48 10.54
N GLU A 30 -11.66 21.22 9.82
CA GLU A 30 -12.67 20.61 8.95
C GLU A 30 -12.03 19.79 7.81
N LEU A 31 -10.99 20.33 7.17
CA LEU A 31 -10.28 19.61 6.12
C LEU A 31 -9.52 18.38 6.66
N GLU A 32 -8.96 18.45 7.87
CA GLU A 32 -8.33 17.31 8.55
C GLU A 32 -9.35 16.19 8.76
N ALA A 33 -10.53 16.50 9.28
CA ALA A 33 -11.61 15.53 9.47
C ALA A 33 -12.07 14.91 8.14
N ILE A 34 -12.26 15.74 7.10
CA ILE A 34 -12.62 15.25 5.76
C ILE A 34 -11.54 14.31 5.20
N ILE A 35 -10.26 14.65 5.38
CA ILE A 35 -9.15 13.80 4.91
C ILE A 35 -9.19 12.45 5.62
N GLU A 36 -9.42 12.41 6.94
CA GLU A 36 -9.54 11.16 7.68
C GLU A 36 -10.71 10.30 7.17
N GLU A 37 -11.90 10.88 7.07
CA GLU A 37 -13.11 10.18 6.61
C GLU A 37 -12.97 9.65 5.17
N VAL A 38 -12.52 10.51 4.25
CA VAL A 38 -12.35 10.14 2.84
C VAL A 38 -11.23 9.12 2.67
N THR A 39 -10.16 9.18 3.47
CA THR A 39 -9.09 8.17 3.42
C THR A 39 -9.65 6.78 3.76
N VAL A 40 -10.47 6.66 4.80
CA VAL A 40 -11.10 5.39 5.16
C VAL A 40 -12.01 4.89 4.04
N GLU A 41 -12.87 5.75 3.50
CA GLU A 41 -13.83 5.35 2.47
C GLU A 41 -13.14 4.97 1.14
N VAL A 42 -12.12 5.72 0.72
CA VAL A 42 -11.37 5.41 -0.51
C VAL A 42 -10.58 4.11 -0.36
N ASN A 43 -10.01 3.81 0.82
CA ASN A 43 -9.36 2.52 1.08
C ASN A 43 -10.35 1.36 0.94
N ARG A 44 -11.57 1.52 1.48
CA ARG A 44 -12.65 0.52 1.34
C ARG A 44 -13.07 0.33 -0.13
N GLN A 45 -13.20 1.42 -0.88
CA GLN A 45 -13.54 1.36 -2.30
C GLN A 45 -12.43 0.73 -3.14
N ALA A 46 -11.16 1.02 -2.84
CA ALA A 46 -10.02 0.46 -3.54
C ALA A 46 -10.00 -1.07 -3.45
N GLU A 47 -10.25 -1.62 -2.27
CA GLU A 47 -10.36 -3.08 -2.08
C GLU A 47 -11.49 -3.68 -2.93
N ALA A 48 -12.69 -3.08 -2.87
CA ALA A 48 -13.84 -3.54 -3.65
C ALA A 48 -13.58 -3.48 -5.17
N LEU A 49 -12.90 -2.42 -5.64
CA LEU A 49 -12.53 -2.26 -7.05
C LEU A 49 -11.48 -3.30 -7.47
N ASN A 50 -10.47 -3.57 -6.63
CA ASN A 50 -9.45 -4.58 -6.90
C ASN A 50 -10.07 -5.98 -7.01
N GLN A 51 -10.96 -6.34 -6.08
CA GLN A 51 -11.70 -7.61 -6.12
C GLN A 51 -12.55 -7.73 -7.40
N LYS A 52 -13.29 -6.68 -7.74
CA LYS A 52 -14.10 -6.64 -8.97
C LYS A 52 -13.23 -6.78 -10.23
N ALA A 53 -12.10 -6.08 -10.29
CA ALA A 53 -11.17 -6.15 -11.41
C ALA A 53 -10.57 -7.56 -11.55
N ARG A 54 -10.17 -8.16 -10.43
CA ARG A 54 -9.70 -9.56 -10.38
C ARG A 54 -10.76 -10.52 -10.91
N GLN A 55 -12.01 -10.37 -10.50
CA GLN A 55 -13.11 -11.21 -11.00
C GLN A 55 -13.33 -11.00 -12.50
N GLY A 56 -13.26 -9.75 -12.99
CA GLY A 56 -13.35 -9.46 -14.42
C GLY A 56 -12.26 -10.13 -15.26
N VAL A 57 -11.04 -10.29 -14.72
CA VAL A 57 -9.98 -11.08 -15.37
C VAL A 57 -10.40 -12.54 -15.51
N VAL A 58 -10.92 -13.15 -14.43
CA VAL A 58 -11.40 -14.54 -14.44
C VAL A 58 -12.53 -14.72 -15.45
N ASP A 59 -13.55 -13.87 -15.38
CA ASP A 59 -14.76 -13.94 -16.21
C ASP A 59 -14.43 -13.72 -17.70
N SER A 60 -13.36 -13.00 -18.01
CA SER A 60 -12.95 -12.76 -19.40
C SER A 60 -12.51 -14.04 -20.11
N GLY A 61 -12.01 -15.05 -19.38
CA GLY A 61 -11.41 -16.26 -19.94
C GLY A 61 -10.12 -16.03 -20.75
N LYS A 62 -9.60 -14.80 -20.82
CA LYS A 62 -8.42 -14.44 -21.63
C LYS A 62 -7.10 -14.63 -20.89
N SER A 63 -7.13 -14.87 -19.59
CA SER A 63 -5.94 -14.99 -18.75
C SER A 63 -6.22 -15.89 -17.57
N GLU A 64 -5.23 -16.69 -17.19
CA GLU A 64 -5.24 -17.48 -15.97
C GLU A 64 -4.63 -16.68 -14.81
N ILE A 65 -5.23 -16.77 -13.62
CA ILE A 65 -4.67 -16.24 -12.39
C ILE A 65 -4.00 -17.37 -11.62
N LEU A 66 -2.67 -17.31 -11.50
CA LEU A 66 -1.88 -18.24 -10.71
C LEU A 66 -1.74 -17.71 -9.29
N VAL A 67 -2.23 -18.46 -8.30
CA VAL A 67 -2.10 -18.14 -6.88
C VAL A 67 -0.93 -18.93 -6.30
N LEU A 68 0.01 -18.24 -5.66
CA LEU A 68 1.18 -18.89 -5.05
C LEU A 68 0.79 -19.63 -3.77
N THR A 69 1.38 -20.81 -3.55
CA THR A 69 1.38 -21.45 -2.23
C THR A 69 2.25 -20.67 -1.25
N ASP A 70 2.08 -20.89 0.05
CA ASP A 70 2.90 -20.24 1.08
C ASP A 70 4.39 -20.53 0.89
N GLU A 71 4.76 -21.76 0.51
CA GLU A 71 6.15 -22.13 0.22
C GLU A 71 6.70 -21.37 -0.99
N GLN A 72 5.91 -21.24 -2.06
CA GLN A 72 6.31 -20.48 -3.25
C GLN A 72 6.44 -18.99 -2.93
N ARG A 73 5.55 -18.45 -2.10
CA ARG A 73 5.61 -17.06 -1.64
C ARG A 73 6.84 -16.82 -0.75
N ALA A 74 7.18 -17.77 0.13
CA ALA A 74 8.38 -17.69 0.97
C ALA A 74 9.66 -17.66 0.11
N LYS A 75 9.77 -18.58 -0.86
CA LYS A 75 10.88 -18.58 -1.84
C LYS A 75 10.99 -17.27 -2.61
N TRP A 76 9.85 -16.69 -3.00
CA TRP A 76 9.82 -15.36 -3.62
C TRP A 76 10.34 -14.27 -2.70
N ARG A 77 9.92 -14.24 -1.42
CA ARG A 77 10.39 -13.27 -0.43
C ARG A 77 11.91 -13.37 -0.23
N GLU A 78 12.43 -14.58 -0.04
CA GLU A 78 13.88 -14.82 0.09
C GLU A 78 14.66 -14.33 -1.12
N ALA A 79 14.14 -14.56 -2.33
CA ALA A 79 14.80 -14.13 -3.57
C ALA A 79 14.85 -12.60 -3.74
N VAL A 80 13.84 -11.87 -3.23
CA VAL A 80 13.77 -10.40 -3.39
C VAL A 80 14.33 -9.62 -2.18
N GLN A 81 14.42 -10.24 -1.00
CA GLN A 81 14.92 -9.62 0.22
C GLN A 81 16.33 -8.97 0.09
N PRO A 82 17.29 -9.51 -0.69
CA PRO A 82 18.60 -8.87 -0.87
C PRO A 82 18.52 -7.44 -1.41
N ALA A 83 17.42 -7.07 -2.09
CA ALA A 83 17.20 -5.71 -2.53
C ALA A 83 17.15 -4.72 -1.35
N TRP A 84 16.62 -5.13 -0.19
CA TRP A 84 16.55 -4.26 0.99
C TRP A 84 17.94 -3.94 1.52
N LYS A 85 18.83 -4.94 1.56
CA LYS A 85 20.21 -4.74 2.03
C LYS A 85 20.98 -3.77 1.13
N LYS A 86 20.71 -3.80 -0.17
CA LYS A 86 21.32 -2.88 -1.13
C LYS A 86 20.98 -1.40 -0.87
N PHE A 87 19.80 -1.10 -0.33
CA PHE A 87 19.33 0.26 -0.07
C PHE A 87 19.30 0.62 1.42
N GLU A 88 19.81 -0.26 2.31
CA GLU A 88 19.74 -0.08 3.76
C GLU A 88 20.40 1.22 4.23
N ASP A 89 21.55 1.56 3.65
CA ASP A 89 22.30 2.77 4.01
C ASP A 89 21.56 4.06 3.58
N GLU A 90 20.77 4.02 2.52
CA GLU A 90 19.99 5.17 2.01
C GLU A 90 18.65 5.34 2.74
N ILE A 91 17.98 4.23 3.07
CA ILE A 91 16.67 4.21 3.72
C ILE A 91 16.80 4.34 5.24
N GLY A 92 17.84 3.75 5.81
CA GLY A 92 18.05 3.61 7.25
C GLY A 92 17.49 2.30 7.79
N LYS A 93 18.33 1.57 8.52
CA LYS A 93 18.00 0.27 9.14
C LYS A 93 16.76 0.35 10.04
N ASP A 94 16.67 1.38 10.89
CA ASP A 94 15.58 1.53 11.84
C ASP A 94 14.21 1.68 11.14
N LEU A 95 14.17 2.35 9.99
CA LEU A 95 12.93 2.51 9.20
C LEU A 95 12.51 1.19 8.56
N ILE A 96 13.47 0.40 8.06
CA ILE A 96 13.22 -0.95 7.51
C ILE A 96 12.72 -1.90 8.60
N GLU A 97 13.28 -1.82 9.82
CA GLU A 97 12.82 -2.61 10.97
C GLU A 97 11.42 -2.19 11.42
N ALA A 98 11.14 -0.89 11.50
CA ALA A 98 9.82 -0.36 11.84
C ALA A 98 8.74 -0.80 10.82
N ALA A 99 9.05 -0.73 9.52
CA ALA A 99 8.15 -1.18 8.47
C ALA A 99 7.86 -2.70 8.55
N GLN A 100 8.86 -3.51 8.92
CA GLN A 100 8.65 -4.94 9.14
C GLN A 100 7.76 -5.20 10.36
N ALA A 101 8.03 -4.53 11.49
CA ALA A 101 7.27 -4.66 12.73
C ALA A 101 5.80 -4.25 12.57
N ALA A 102 5.50 -3.29 11.70
CA ALA A 102 4.13 -2.88 11.39
C ALA A 102 3.25 -4.03 10.84
N ASN A 103 3.84 -5.06 10.23
CA ASN A 103 3.10 -6.25 9.75
C ASN A 103 2.77 -7.26 10.85
N SER A 104 3.39 -7.16 12.04
CA SER A 104 3.12 -8.07 13.17
C SER A 104 1.95 -7.62 14.04
N GLY A 105 1.41 -6.41 13.80
CA GLY A 105 0.24 -5.86 14.52
C GLY A 105 -1.07 -5.93 13.73
N SER A 106 -1.06 -6.53 12.54
CA SER A 106 -2.20 -6.67 11.63
C SER A 106 -2.66 -8.11 11.49
#